data_AF-A0A5C9EGQ8-F1
#
_entry.id   AF-A0A5C9EGQ8-F1
#
_cell.length_a   1.000
_cell.length_b   1.000
_cell.length_c   1.000
_cell.angle_alpha   90.00
_cell.angle_beta   90.00
_cell.angle_gamma   90.00
#
_symmetry.space_group_name_H-M   'P 1'
#
loop_
_entity.id
_entity.type
_entity.pdbx_description
1 polymer ?
#
loop_
_entity_poly.entity_id
_entity_poly.type
_entity_poly.pdbx_seq_one_letter_code
_entity_poly.pdbx_strand_id
1 'polypeptide(L)'
;MKVPVLSTKLQNKLKPWMPETASTANPIDLTYSDDMQNYLNVLPEILLKSDEIDSLLIYGLMGSEYHKNLVNVPDYMKENESVLTMKGFGEMMHEFFIAIFDELIMYKDKFEKPIILTCYNTRKEKFVAYLQDNGIPVYYPEEGVWVLIRMWEYVRFFKSRGKM
;
A
#
# COMPACT_ATOMS: atom_id res chain seq x y z
N MET A 1 20.84 7.54 1.85
CA MET A 1 19.77 7.63 2.88
C MET A 1 19.81 6.38 3.74
N LYS A 2 19.31 6.45 4.96
CA LYS A 2 19.09 5.29 5.83
C LYS A 2 17.61 5.30 6.26
N VAL A 3 17.03 4.13 6.47
CA VAL A 3 15.70 3.99 7.05
C VAL A 3 15.86 4.04 8.57
N PRO A 4 15.34 5.07 9.27
CA PRO A 4 15.51 5.20 10.70
C PRO A 4 14.56 4.26 11.45
N VAL A 5 14.98 3.81 12.64
CA VAL A 5 14.15 3.01 13.52
C VAL A 5 13.07 3.88 14.16
N LEU A 6 11.82 3.42 14.19
CA LEU A 6 10.72 4.15 14.85
C LEU A 6 10.92 4.20 16.37
N SER A 7 10.38 5.21 17.04
CA SER A 7 10.46 5.26 18.50
C SER A 7 9.78 4.05 19.16
N THR A 8 10.28 3.64 20.32
CA THR A 8 9.64 2.59 21.14
C THR A 8 8.16 2.91 21.44
N LYS A 9 7.81 4.20 21.56
CA LYS A 9 6.43 4.65 21.77
C LYS A 9 5.55 4.31 20.57
N LEU A 10 5.99 4.62 19.35
CA LEU A 10 5.24 4.30 18.13
C LEU A 10 5.21 2.79 17.88
N GLN A 11 6.34 2.10 18.05
CA GLN A 11 6.39 0.63 17.97
C GLN A 11 5.36 -0.04 18.91
N ASN A 12 5.27 0.41 20.16
CA ASN A 12 4.30 -0.12 21.12
C ASN A 12 2.85 0.19 20.76
N LYS A 13 2.56 1.28 20.03
CA LYS A 13 1.22 1.56 19.50
C LYS A 13 0.84 0.63 18.35
N LEU A 14 1.82 0.17 17.56
CA LEU A 14 1.61 -0.70 16.41
C LEU A 14 1.43 -2.17 16.81
N LYS A 15 2.17 -2.65 17.83
CA LYS A 15 2.15 -4.05 18.28
C LYS A 15 0.77 -4.70 18.42
N PRO A 16 -0.27 -4.06 19.00
CA PRO A 16 -1.58 -4.69 19.16
C PRO A 16 -2.29 -5.02 17.84
N TRP A 17 -1.84 -4.41 16.75
CA TRP A 17 -2.41 -4.56 15.41
C TRP A 17 -1.56 -5.47 14.52
N MET A 18 -0.57 -6.17 15.08
CA MET A 18 0.40 -6.91 14.30
C MET A 18 0.63 -8.32 14.88
N PRO A 19 0.91 -9.32 14.03
CA PRO A 19 1.32 -10.64 14.49
C PRO A 19 2.55 -10.57 15.42
N GLU A 20 2.71 -11.55 16.31
CA GLU A 20 3.89 -11.62 17.19
C GLU A 20 5.21 -11.75 16.42
N THR A 21 5.17 -12.30 15.20
CA THR A 21 6.32 -12.45 14.32
C THR A 21 6.68 -11.18 13.54
N ALA A 22 5.83 -10.15 13.61
CA ALA A 22 5.96 -8.94 12.81
C ALA A 22 7.04 -7.98 13.35
N SER A 23 7.64 -7.21 12.45
CA SER A 23 8.61 -6.15 12.80
C SER A 23 7.93 -4.79 12.84
N THR A 24 8.10 -4.06 13.95
CA THR A 24 7.61 -2.67 14.10
C THR A 24 8.70 -1.62 13.85
N ALA A 25 9.93 -2.02 13.52
CA ALA A 25 11.10 -1.15 13.61
C ALA A 25 11.28 -0.15 12.45
N ASN A 26 10.60 -0.32 11.30
CA ASN A 26 10.85 0.32 10.00
C ASN A 26 11.99 -0.35 9.20
N PRO A 27 11.68 -1.08 8.12
CA PRO A 27 10.34 -1.29 7.57
C PRO A 27 9.41 -2.03 8.55
N ILE A 28 8.13 -1.71 8.48
CA ILE A 28 7.09 -2.47 9.15
C ILE A 28 6.79 -3.69 8.28
N ASP A 29 6.94 -4.87 8.84
CA ASP A 29 6.78 -6.14 8.13
C ASP A 29 5.81 -7.03 8.90
N LEU A 30 4.73 -7.43 8.25
CA LEU A 30 3.68 -8.26 8.85
C LEU A 30 3.94 -9.76 8.74
N THR A 31 5.06 -10.21 8.11
CA THR A 31 5.34 -11.65 7.92
C THR A 31 4.17 -12.39 7.25
N TYR A 32 3.55 -11.75 6.25
CA TYR A 32 2.26 -12.11 5.64
C TYR A 32 1.05 -11.88 6.56
N SER A 33 0.07 -11.12 6.07
CA SER A 33 -1.22 -10.89 6.73
C SER A 33 -2.32 -10.81 5.68
N ASP A 34 -3.46 -11.44 5.97
CA ASP A 34 -4.69 -11.41 5.17
C ASP A 34 -5.64 -10.27 5.59
N ASP A 35 -5.32 -9.54 6.66
CA ASP A 35 -6.09 -8.39 7.12
C ASP A 35 -5.71 -7.12 6.35
N MET A 36 -6.34 -6.97 5.19
CA MET A 36 -6.11 -5.83 4.30
C MET A 36 -6.62 -4.51 4.87
N GLN A 37 -7.66 -4.52 5.71
CA GLN A 37 -8.16 -3.31 6.37
C GLN A 37 -7.13 -2.80 7.39
N ASN A 38 -6.52 -3.70 8.15
CA ASN A 38 -5.44 -3.34 9.05
C ASN A 38 -4.20 -2.84 8.28
N TYR A 39 -3.83 -3.54 7.19
CA TYR A 39 -2.67 -3.19 6.38
C TYR A 39 -2.79 -1.83 5.68
N LEU A 40 -3.96 -1.51 5.13
CA LEU A 40 -4.16 -0.32 4.30
C LEU A 40 -4.77 0.88 5.04
N ASN A 41 -5.44 0.66 6.17
CA ASN A 41 -6.12 1.74 6.88
C ASN A 41 -5.63 1.90 8.32
N VAL A 42 -5.73 0.86 9.15
CA VAL A 42 -5.42 1.01 10.60
C VAL A 42 -3.95 1.37 10.84
N LEU A 43 -3.01 0.59 10.28
CA LEU A 43 -1.59 0.86 10.45
C LEU A 43 -1.18 2.20 9.78
N PRO A 44 -1.58 2.50 8.52
CA PRO A 44 -1.34 3.80 7.92
C PRO A 44 -1.88 4.98 8.73
N GLU A 45 -3.08 4.89 9.31
CA GLU A 45 -3.63 5.99 10.11
C GLU A 45 -2.81 6.24 11.37
N ILE A 46 -2.39 5.17 12.08
CA ILE A 46 -1.53 5.28 13.27
C ILE A 46 -0.20 5.94 12.92
N LEU A 47 0.39 5.57 11.78
CA LEU A 47 1.66 6.10 11.29
C LEU A 47 1.52 7.56 10.87
N LEU A 48 0.52 7.91 10.06
CA LEU A 48 0.32 9.26 9.54
C LEU A 48 -0.03 10.27 10.65
N LYS A 49 -0.67 9.82 11.74
CA LYS A 49 -0.88 10.61 12.97
C LYS A 49 0.40 10.93 13.75
N SER A 50 1.50 10.22 13.50
CA SER A 50 2.76 10.43 14.22
C SER A 50 3.58 11.56 13.60
N ASP A 51 4.12 12.45 14.42
CA ASP A 51 5.08 13.48 13.99
C ASP A 51 6.44 12.90 13.57
N GLU A 52 6.67 11.60 13.82
CA GLU A 52 7.86 10.88 13.35
C GLU A 52 7.79 10.52 11.85
N ILE A 53 6.62 10.61 11.23
CA ILE A 53 6.38 10.16 9.85
C ILE A 53 6.13 11.37 8.95
N ASP A 54 7.05 11.60 8.01
CA ASP A 54 6.92 12.64 6.97
C ASP A 54 6.27 12.12 5.68
N SER A 55 6.36 10.80 5.42
CA SER A 55 5.82 10.16 4.22
C SER A 55 5.64 8.66 4.48
N LEU A 56 4.74 8.04 3.72
CA LEU A 56 4.43 6.62 3.82
C LEU A 56 4.63 5.94 2.47
N LEU A 57 5.38 4.84 2.46
CA LEU A 57 5.50 3.92 1.33
C LEU A 57 4.90 2.58 1.73
N ILE A 58 3.86 2.15 1.02
CA ILE A 58 3.18 0.87 1.25
C ILE A 58 3.64 -0.12 0.17
N TYR A 59 4.11 -1.29 0.60
CA TYR A 59 4.70 -2.29 -0.29
C TYR A 59 3.78 -3.48 -0.58
N GLY A 60 3.84 -4.03 -1.79
CA GLY A 60 3.39 -5.40 -2.01
C GLY A 60 1.88 -5.59 -2.01
N LEU A 61 1.13 -4.77 -2.75
CA LEU A 61 -0.27 -5.07 -3.06
C LEU A 61 -0.38 -6.08 -4.19
N MET A 62 -1.24 -7.08 -3.98
CA MET A 62 -1.63 -8.05 -5.00
C MET A 62 -3.01 -7.70 -5.57
N GLY A 63 -3.08 -7.62 -6.89
CA GLY A 63 -4.28 -7.21 -7.62
C GLY A 63 -5.25 -8.31 -8.00
N SER A 64 -6.31 -7.92 -8.70
CA SER A 64 -7.26 -8.85 -9.32
C SER A 64 -6.61 -9.72 -10.40
N GLU A 65 -5.52 -9.27 -11.04
CA GLU A 65 -4.76 -10.10 -12.00
C GLU A 65 -4.22 -11.39 -11.38
N TYR A 66 -3.86 -11.39 -10.09
CA TYR A 66 -3.46 -12.62 -9.39
C TYR A 66 -4.58 -13.67 -9.46
N HIS A 67 -5.81 -13.23 -9.17
CA HIS A 67 -7.00 -14.09 -9.22
C HIS A 67 -7.34 -14.53 -10.65
N LYS A 68 -7.17 -13.64 -11.65
CA LYS A 68 -7.34 -14.02 -13.07
C LYS A 68 -6.38 -15.12 -13.49
N ASN A 69 -5.14 -15.07 -13.02
CA ASN A 69 -4.15 -16.09 -13.32
C ASN A 69 -4.46 -17.44 -12.63
N LEU A 70 -5.07 -17.43 -11.44
CA LEU A 70 -5.52 -18.66 -10.77
C LEU A 70 -6.61 -19.41 -11.55
N VAL A 71 -7.44 -18.67 -12.31
CA VAL A 71 -8.51 -19.24 -13.16
C VAL A 71 -8.11 -19.37 -14.63
N ASN A 72 -6.83 -19.20 -14.96
CA ASN A 72 -6.31 -19.43 -16.30
C ASN A 72 -6.15 -20.94 -16.57
N VAL A 73 -7.29 -21.61 -16.72
CA VAL A 73 -7.41 -23.05 -16.92
C VAL A 73 -7.69 -23.39 -18.39
N PRO A 74 -7.44 -24.64 -18.84
CA PRO A 74 -7.83 -25.09 -20.17
C PRO A 74 -9.31 -24.86 -20.48
N ASP A 75 -9.67 -24.67 -21.75
CA ASP A 75 -11.02 -24.28 -22.17
C ASP A 75 -12.14 -25.18 -21.62
N TYR A 76 -11.91 -26.50 -21.56
CA TYR A 76 -12.90 -27.47 -21.06
C TYR A 76 -13.20 -27.31 -19.56
N MET A 77 -12.36 -26.61 -18.79
CA MET A 77 -12.54 -26.34 -17.36
C MET A 77 -13.17 -24.97 -17.08
N LYS A 78 -13.31 -24.10 -18.08
CA LYS A 78 -13.79 -22.71 -17.86
C LYS A 78 -15.21 -22.64 -17.29
N GLU A 79 -16.05 -23.59 -17.69
CA GLU A 79 -17.44 -23.72 -17.22
C GLU A 79 -17.56 -24.58 -15.95
N ASN A 80 -16.44 -25.05 -15.38
CA ASN A 80 -16.46 -25.76 -14.11
C ASN A 80 -16.92 -24.82 -12.99
N GLU A 81 -17.87 -25.28 -12.16
CA GLU A 81 -18.47 -24.48 -11.09
C GLU A 81 -17.42 -23.88 -10.13
N SER A 82 -16.36 -24.63 -9.80
CA SER A 82 -15.29 -24.13 -8.94
C SER A 82 -14.49 -23.00 -9.58
N VAL A 83 -14.27 -23.06 -10.90
CA VAL A 83 -13.56 -22.03 -11.67
C VAL A 83 -14.40 -20.75 -11.76
N LEU A 84 -15.69 -20.89 -12.04
CA LEU A 84 -16.64 -19.77 -12.05
C LEU A 84 -16.74 -19.12 -10.65
N THR A 85 -16.81 -19.93 -9.60
CA THR A 85 -16.81 -19.46 -8.21
C THR A 85 -15.55 -18.66 -7.88
N MET A 86 -14.37 -19.17 -8.24
CA MET A 86 -13.11 -18.47 -7.97
C MET A 86 -12.97 -17.17 -8.78
N LYS A 87 -13.49 -17.14 -10.02
CA LYS A 87 -13.55 -15.92 -10.82
C LYS A 87 -14.43 -14.87 -10.15
N GLY A 88 -15.63 -15.25 -9.70
CA GLY A 88 -16.54 -14.36 -8.97
C GLY A 88 -15.94 -13.85 -7.66
N PHE A 89 -15.20 -14.69 -6.93
CA PHE A 89 -14.46 -14.27 -5.74
C PHE A 89 -13.40 -13.20 -6.07
N GLY A 90 -12.65 -13.36 -7.18
CA GLY A 90 -11.69 -12.37 -7.62
C GLY A 90 -12.33 -11.02 -8.00
N GLU A 91 -13.52 -11.04 -8.59
CA GLU A 91 -14.31 -9.83 -8.90
C GLU A 91 -14.82 -9.15 -7.62
N MET A 92 -15.32 -9.91 -6.65
CA MET A 92 -15.75 -9.39 -5.34
C MET A 92 -14.58 -8.79 -4.54
N MET A 93 -13.42 -9.46 -4.52
CA MET A 93 -12.20 -8.92 -3.90
C MET A 93 -11.78 -7.59 -4.52
N HIS A 94 -11.99 -7.41 -5.83
CA HIS A 94 -11.70 -6.12 -6.47
C HIS A 94 -12.57 -4.99 -5.91
N GLU A 95 -13.88 -5.19 -5.78
CA GLU A 95 -14.78 -4.19 -5.20
C GLU A 95 -14.43 -3.90 -3.73
N PHE A 96 -14.09 -4.94 -2.98
CA PHE A 96 -13.66 -4.81 -1.59
C PHE A 96 -12.40 -3.95 -1.45
N PHE A 97 -11.40 -4.16 -2.32
CA PHE A 97 -10.19 -3.33 -2.32
C PHE A 97 -10.47 -1.86 -2.65
N ILE A 98 -11.39 -1.57 -3.58
CA ILE A 98 -11.76 -0.19 -3.90
C ILE A 98 -12.31 0.53 -2.67
N ALA A 99 -13.20 -0.12 -1.90
CA ALA A 99 -13.74 0.46 -0.67
C ALA A 99 -12.66 0.71 0.40
N ILE A 100 -11.68 -0.19 0.52
CA ILE A 100 -10.52 0.01 1.41
C ILE A 100 -9.67 1.21 0.95
N PHE A 101 -9.48 1.37 -0.36
CA PHE A 101 -8.69 2.47 -0.91
C PHE A 101 -9.34 3.85 -0.74
N ASP A 102 -10.67 3.93 -0.65
CA ASP A 102 -11.35 5.21 -0.39
C ASP A 102 -10.88 5.85 0.92
N GLU A 103 -10.69 5.04 1.96
CA GLU A 103 -10.19 5.52 3.24
C GLU A 103 -8.74 6.01 3.14
N LEU A 104 -7.88 5.28 2.42
CA LEU A 104 -6.51 5.70 2.15
C LEU A 104 -6.44 6.99 1.30
N ILE A 105 -7.34 7.16 0.33
CA ILE A 105 -7.49 8.38 -0.48
C ILE A 105 -7.84 9.57 0.42
N MET A 106 -8.78 9.39 1.36
CA MET A 106 -9.11 10.43 2.34
C MET A 106 -7.91 10.81 3.23
N TYR A 107 -7.04 9.86 3.57
CA TYR A 107 -5.87 10.13 4.40
C TYR A 107 -4.86 11.07 3.75
N LYS A 108 -4.72 11.02 2.42
CA LYS A 108 -3.87 11.94 1.66
C LYS A 108 -4.24 13.40 1.95
N ASP A 109 -5.54 13.73 1.92
CA ASP A 109 -6.03 15.10 2.17
C ASP A 109 -6.05 15.42 3.68
N LYS A 110 -6.37 14.44 4.54
CA LYS A 110 -6.46 14.60 6.00
C LYS A 110 -5.11 14.90 6.67
N PHE A 111 -4.04 14.24 6.23
CA PHE A 111 -2.73 14.31 6.89
C PHE A 111 -1.72 15.18 6.15
N GLU A 112 -1.99 15.55 4.90
CA GLU A 112 -1.08 16.33 4.04
C GLU A 112 0.34 15.74 3.93
N LYS A 113 0.45 14.42 4.12
CA LYS A 113 1.70 13.65 4.02
C LYS A 113 1.67 12.79 2.76
N PRO A 114 2.75 12.74 1.97
CA PRO A 114 2.81 11.89 0.80
C PRO A 114 2.59 10.41 1.13
N ILE A 115 1.67 9.78 0.40
CA ILE A 115 1.41 8.35 0.44
C ILE A 115 1.78 7.80 -0.94
N ILE A 116 2.70 6.83 -0.98
CA ILE A 116 3.13 6.14 -2.20
C ILE A 116 2.82 4.67 -2.03
N LEU A 117 2.18 4.07 -3.03
CA LEU A 117 1.97 2.63 -3.08
C LEU A 117 2.94 1.99 -4.07
N THR A 118 3.32 0.74 -3.81
CA THR A 118 4.11 -0.04 -4.75
C THR A 118 3.49 -1.41 -5.02
N CYS A 119 3.49 -1.80 -6.29
CA CYS A 119 3.05 -3.11 -6.75
C CYS A 119 3.76 -3.49 -8.05
N TYR A 120 3.77 -4.77 -8.40
CA TYR A 120 4.32 -5.24 -9.68
C TYR A 120 3.34 -5.09 -10.85
N ASN A 121 2.11 -4.67 -10.57
CA ASN A 121 1.08 -4.45 -11.57
C ASN A 121 1.18 -3.05 -12.16
N THR A 122 0.82 -2.92 -13.43
CA THR A 122 0.73 -1.62 -14.11
C THR A 122 -0.68 -1.04 -13.99
N ARG A 123 -0.90 0.17 -14.51
CA ARG A 123 -2.21 0.83 -14.60
C ARG A 123 -3.30 0.01 -15.33
N LYS A 124 -2.95 -1.08 -16.03
CA LYS A 124 -3.93 -2.05 -16.55
C LYS A 124 -4.77 -2.70 -15.45
N GLU A 125 -4.22 -2.79 -14.25
CA GLU A 125 -4.93 -3.24 -13.07
C GLU A 125 -5.84 -2.11 -12.57
N LYS A 126 -7.12 -2.43 -12.37
CA LYS A 126 -8.16 -1.42 -12.10
C LYS A 126 -7.89 -0.64 -10.82
N PHE A 127 -7.40 -1.30 -9.76
CA PHE A 127 -7.09 -0.60 -8.51
C PHE A 127 -5.91 0.37 -8.65
N VAL A 128 -4.93 0.05 -9.50
CA VAL A 128 -3.79 0.92 -9.78
C VAL A 128 -4.26 2.18 -10.49
N ALA A 129 -5.13 2.03 -11.50
CA ALA A 129 -5.77 3.16 -12.16
C ALA A 129 -6.58 4.01 -11.17
N TYR A 130 -7.40 3.36 -10.34
CA TYR A 130 -8.25 4.02 -9.34
C TYR A 130 -7.46 4.90 -8.36
N LEU A 131 -6.39 4.36 -7.76
CA LEU A 131 -5.52 5.09 -6.84
C LEU A 131 -4.86 6.28 -7.53
N GLN A 132 -4.31 6.07 -8.72
CA GLN A 132 -3.64 7.12 -9.49
C GLN A 132 -4.61 8.24 -9.89
N ASP A 133 -5.84 7.90 -10.27
CA ASP A 133 -6.88 8.87 -10.64
C ASP A 133 -7.34 9.71 -9.46
N ASN A 134 -7.17 9.21 -8.24
CA ASN A 134 -7.45 9.91 -6.99
C ASN A 134 -6.19 10.52 -6.34
N GLY A 135 -5.07 10.55 -7.06
CA GLY A 135 -3.86 11.25 -6.64
C GLY A 135 -2.94 10.49 -5.68
N ILE A 136 -3.14 9.17 -5.51
CA ILE A 136 -2.17 8.29 -4.86
C ILE A 136 -1.30 7.65 -5.95
N PRO A 137 -0.01 8.01 -6.07
CA PRO A 137 0.86 7.42 -7.05
C PRO A 137 1.19 5.95 -6.69
N VAL A 138 1.22 5.11 -7.71
CA VAL A 138 1.57 3.69 -7.63
C VAL A 138 2.73 3.42 -8.59
N TYR A 139 3.80 2.81 -8.07
CA TYR A 139 5.02 2.52 -8.82
C TYR A 139 5.47 1.06 -8.67
N TYR A 140 6.46 0.63 -9.45
CA TYR A 140 7.23 -0.56 -9.08
C TYR A 140 7.95 -0.34 -7.73
N PRO A 141 8.25 -1.40 -6.97
CA PRO A 141 8.87 -1.28 -5.65
C PRO A 141 10.12 -0.39 -5.61
N GLU A 142 11.05 -0.59 -6.52
CA GLU A 142 12.29 0.18 -6.60
C GLU A 142 12.02 1.62 -6.99
N GLU A 143 11.12 1.83 -7.95
CA GLU A 143 10.70 3.16 -8.42
C GLU A 143 10.06 3.98 -7.29
N GLY A 144 9.20 3.38 -6.46
CA GLY A 144 8.59 4.05 -5.31
C GLY A 144 9.64 4.57 -4.32
N VAL A 145 10.70 3.78 -4.08
CA VAL A 145 11.83 4.20 -3.25
C VAL A 145 12.58 5.36 -3.90
N TRP A 146 12.85 5.30 -5.21
CA TRP A 146 13.51 6.37 -5.94
C TRP A 146 12.72 7.68 -5.90
N VAL A 147 11.40 7.62 -6.06
CA VAL A 147 10.52 8.79 -5.96
C VAL A 147 10.65 9.44 -4.60
N LEU A 148 10.58 8.65 -3.52
CA LEU A 148 10.71 9.17 -2.16
C LEU A 148 12.09 9.82 -1.91
N ILE A 149 13.17 9.21 -2.42
CA ILE A 149 14.52 9.81 -2.39
C ILE A 149 14.51 11.17 -3.10
N ARG A 150 13.91 11.28 -4.29
CA ARG A 150 13.89 12.55 -5.04
C ARG A 150 13.04 13.62 -4.37
N MET A 151 11.91 13.26 -3.77
CA MET A 151 11.10 14.19 -2.99
C MET A 151 11.93 14.77 -1.82
N TRP A 152 12.66 13.91 -1.11
CA TRP A 152 13.52 14.35 -0.01
C TRP A 152 14.67 15.25 -0.48
N GLU A 153 15.35 14.89 -1.58
CA GLU A 153 16.40 15.72 -2.19
C GLU A 153 15.89 17.10 -2.59
N TYR A 154 14.69 17.15 -3.19
CA TYR A 154 14.05 18.39 -3.63
C TYR A 154 13.72 19.29 -2.44
N VAL A 155 13.12 18.75 -1.37
CA VAL A 155 12.85 19.51 -0.14
C VAL A 155 14.14 20.07 0.46
N ARG A 156 15.21 19.27 0.51
CA ARG A 156 16.53 19.74 1.00
C ARG A 156 17.12 20.85 0.14
N PHE A 157 16.95 20.79 -1.17
CA PHE A 157 17.38 21.85 -2.07
C PHE A 157 16.65 23.16 -1.81
N PHE A 158 15.33 23.13 -1.57
CA PHE A 158 14.57 24.34 -1.24
C PHE A 158 14.98 24.94 0.12
N LYS A 159 15.17 24.09 1.14
CA LYS A 159 15.63 24.52 2.46
C LYS A 159 17.02 25.18 2.39
N SER A 160 17.94 24.64 1.59
CA SER A 160 19.27 25.24 1.41
C SER A 160 19.25 26.58 0.66
N ARG A 161 18.14 26.92 0.00
CA ARG A 161 17.89 28.20 -0.68
C ARG A 161 17.04 29.17 0.15
N GLY A 162 16.66 28.81 1.38
CA GLY A 162 15.78 29.64 2.23
C GLY A 162 14.36 29.79 1.69
N LYS A 163 13.88 28.83 0.89
CA LYS A 163 12.56 28.88 0.23
C LYS A 163 11.45 28.08 0.95
N MET A 164 11.72 27.56 2.14
CA MET A 164 10.79 26.88 3.06
C MET A 164 11.32 26.98 4.48
#